data_AF-A0A2E0U0M4-F1
#
_entry.id   AF-A0A2E0U0M4-F1
#
_cell.length_a   1.000
_cell.length_b   1.000
_cell.length_c   1.000
_cell.angle_alpha   90.00
_cell.angle_beta   90.00
_cell.angle_gamma   90.00
#
_symmetry.space_group_name_H-M   'P 1'
#
loop_
_entity.id
_entity.type
_entity.pdbx_description
1 polymer ?
#
loop_
_entity_poly.entity_id
_entity_poly.type
_entity_poly.pdbx_seq_one_letter_code
_entity_poly.pdbx_strand_id
1 'polypeptide(L)'
;MNLFLTFIIFFLTSCSAIKYPHNYFADCEKNFTEFSALSECAMKEINEDCLGNSVCKLEESRFVNIIKRLQVMVNNDEISENEAMFRYFNLIDYEESKFKLSGNMHPSNFYKNSNNFYIRGIPSCYFSRNEFCY
;
A
#
# COMPACT_ATOMS: atom_id res chain seq x y z
N MET A 1 23.25 38.21 -18.29
CA MET A 1 23.03 37.67 -16.93
C MET A 1 21.62 37.07 -16.74
N ASN A 2 20.95 36.63 -17.82
CA ASN A 2 19.57 36.09 -17.73
C ASN A 2 19.46 34.60 -18.12
N LEU A 3 20.52 33.99 -18.67
CA LEU A 3 20.55 32.58 -19.10
C LEU A 3 20.89 31.61 -17.96
N PHE A 4 21.60 32.06 -16.92
CA PHE A 4 21.91 31.23 -15.75
C PHE A 4 20.68 31.01 -14.85
N LEU A 5 19.78 32.00 -14.79
CA LEU A 5 18.57 31.94 -13.96
C LEU A 5 17.52 30.97 -14.54
N THR A 6 17.45 30.82 -15.86
CA THR A 6 16.53 29.87 -16.51
C THR A 6 16.98 28.41 -16.36
N PHE A 7 18.29 28.13 -16.32
CA PHE A 7 18.78 26.77 -16.06
C PHE A 7 18.48 26.30 -14.63
N ILE A 8 18.53 27.20 -13.63
CA ILE A 8 18.23 26.87 -12.23
C ILE A 8 16.74 26.50 -12.06
N ILE A 9 15.84 27.19 -12.77
CA ILE A 9 14.40 26.91 -12.70
C ILE A 9 14.07 25.53 -13.32
N PHE A 10 14.80 25.10 -14.35
CA PHE A 10 14.60 23.79 -14.99
C PHE A 10 15.02 22.60 -14.09
N PHE A 11 15.98 22.78 -13.19
CA PHE A 11 16.37 21.73 -12.23
C PHE A 11 15.42 21.60 -11.03
N LEU A 12 14.64 22.64 -10.72
CA LEU A 12 13.66 22.61 -9.62
C LEU A 12 12.32 21.96 -10.03
N THR A 13 12.08 21.77 -11.33
CA THR A 13 10.97 20.95 -11.83
C THR A 13 11.39 19.49 -12.03
N SER A 14 12.31 18.99 -11.19
CA SER A 14 12.66 17.58 -11.15
C SER A 14 11.39 16.76 -10.96
N CYS A 15 11.10 15.91 -11.96
CA CYS A 15 10.04 14.92 -11.94
C CYS A 15 9.93 14.30 -10.54
N SER A 16 8.84 14.58 -9.80
CA SER A 16 8.48 13.61 -8.76
C SER A 16 8.12 12.35 -9.53
N ALA A 17 8.89 11.29 -9.31
CA ALA A 17 8.50 9.99 -9.82
C ALA A 17 7.10 9.72 -9.24
N ILE A 18 6.14 9.39 -10.11
CA ILE A 18 4.78 9.05 -9.67
C ILE A 18 4.93 7.86 -8.71
N LYS A 19 4.83 8.13 -7.40
CA LYS A 19 4.95 7.14 -6.35
C LYS A 19 3.62 6.41 -6.26
N TYR A 20 3.62 5.09 -6.38
CA TYR A 20 2.39 4.32 -6.17
C TYR A 20 2.09 4.23 -4.68
N PRO A 21 0.82 4.02 -4.28
CA PRO A 21 0.45 3.98 -2.87
C PRO A 21 1.26 2.98 -2.04
N HIS A 22 1.56 1.79 -2.57
CA HIS A 22 2.34 0.76 -1.85
C HIS A 22 3.79 1.16 -1.59
N ASN A 23 4.39 2.06 -2.39
CA ASN A 23 5.77 2.51 -2.17
C ASN A 23 5.93 3.28 -0.85
N TYR A 24 4.91 4.03 -0.41
CA TYR A 24 4.97 4.75 0.86
C TYR A 24 5.08 3.77 2.04
N PHE A 25 4.38 2.65 1.95
CA PHE A 25 4.39 1.63 3.00
C PHE A 25 5.72 0.86 3.02
N ALA A 26 6.27 0.51 1.84
CA ALA A 26 7.59 -0.12 1.74
C ALA A 26 8.74 0.76 2.28
N ASP A 27 8.62 2.08 2.19
CA ASP A 27 9.61 2.98 2.79
C ASP A 27 9.52 3.01 4.33
N CYS A 28 8.30 3.01 4.88
CA CYS A 28 8.07 2.97 6.32
C CYS A 28 8.43 1.62 6.97
N GLU A 29 8.29 0.50 6.25
CA GLU A 29 8.73 -0.84 6.71
C GLU A 29 10.19 -0.87 7.20
N LYS A 30 11.05 -0.03 6.63
CA LYS A 30 12.48 0.02 7.00
C LYS A 30 12.70 0.45 8.45
N ASN A 31 11.73 1.18 9.02
CA ASN A 31 11.84 1.81 10.33
C ASN A 31 10.83 1.25 11.35
N PHE A 32 9.78 0.58 10.91
CA PHE A 32 8.67 0.14 11.76
C PHE A 32 8.32 -1.33 11.53
N THR A 33 8.26 -2.09 12.62
CA THR A 33 7.91 -3.52 12.63
C THR A 33 6.48 -3.79 13.10
N GLU A 34 5.83 -2.82 13.73
CA GLU A 34 4.43 -2.88 14.16
C GLU A 34 3.53 -2.29 13.07
N PHE A 35 2.37 -2.89 12.86
CA PHE A 35 1.49 -2.50 11.76
C PHE A 35 0.93 -1.09 11.96
N SER A 36 0.48 -0.74 13.18
CA SER A 36 -0.04 0.59 13.45
C SER A 36 0.99 1.69 13.17
N ALA A 37 2.22 1.55 13.70
CA ALA A 37 3.29 2.52 13.49
C ALA A 37 3.70 2.66 12.01
N LEU A 38 3.80 1.55 11.29
CA LEU A 38 4.06 1.53 9.85
C LEU A 38 2.95 2.25 9.09
N SER A 39 1.69 1.93 9.40
CA SER A 39 0.53 2.49 8.72
C SER A 39 0.41 3.99 8.94
N GLU A 40 0.66 4.47 10.16
CA GLU A 40 0.66 5.89 10.50
C GLU A 40 1.76 6.65 9.76
N CYS A 41 2.98 6.10 9.71
CA CYS A 41 4.09 6.66 8.94
C CYS A 41 3.69 6.87 7.47
N ALA A 42 3.18 5.83 6.82
CA ALA A 42 2.85 5.89 5.40
C ALA A 42 1.65 6.81 5.10
N MET A 43 0.62 6.79 5.94
CA MET A 43 -0.54 7.68 5.79
C MET A 43 -0.16 9.14 5.96
N LYS A 44 0.78 9.44 6.87
CA LYS A 44 1.29 10.80 7.03
C LYS A 44 2.01 11.29 5.77
N GLU A 45 2.92 10.48 5.21
CA GLU A 45 3.61 10.83 3.96
C GLU A 45 2.63 11.01 2.79
N ILE A 46 1.63 10.13 2.67
CA ILE A 46 0.59 10.26 1.63
C ILE A 46 -0.17 11.57 1.81
N ASN A 47 -0.62 11.88 3.04
CA ASN A 47 -1.36 13.10 3.30
C ASN A 47 -0.51 14.34 2.96
N GLU A 48 0.78 14.34 3.31
CA GLU A 48 1.72 15.42 2.98
C GLU A 48 1.86 15.61 1.46
N ASP A 49 1.99 14.54 0.69
CA ASP A 49 2.03 14.60 -0.79
C ASP A 49 0.68 14.98 -1.42
N CYS A 50 -0.43 14.71 -0.71
CA CYS A 50 -1.76 15.11 -1.10
C CYS A 50 -2.10 16.57 -0.75
N LEU A 51 -1.32 17.24 0.11
CA LEU A 51 -1.58 18.62 0.53
C LEU A 51 -1.62 19.56 -0.70
N GLY A 52 -2.74 20.27 -0.85
CA GLY A 52 -2.95 21.22 -1.94
C GLY A 52 -3.59 20.62 -3.21
N ASN A 53 -3.80 19.30 -3.26
CA ASN A 53 -4.56 18.65 -4.33
C ASN A 53 -5.99 18.35 -3.87
N SER A 54 -7.00 18.88 -4.58
CA SER A 54 -8.41 18.67 -4.23
C SER A 54 -8.91 17.24 -4.46
N VAL A 55 -8.20 16.45 -5.25
CA VAL A 55 -8.48 15.04 -5.53
C VAL A 55 -7.17 14.26 -5.47
N CYS A 56 -6.90 13.61 -4.33
CA CYS A 56 -5.70 12.80 -4.19
C CYS A 56 -5.97 11.34 -4.60
N LYS A 57 -5.53 10.97 -5.80
CA LYS A 57 -5.65 9.59 -6.32
C LYS A 57 -4.96 8.53 -5.45
N LEU A 58 -4.00 8.94 -4.61
CA LEU A 58 -3.31 8.05 -3.68
C LEU A 58 -4.23 7.60 -2.54
N GLU A 59 -4.96 8.54 -1.93
CA GLU A 59 -5.91 8.27 -0.85
C GLU A 59 -7.11 7.43 -1.31
N GLU A 60 -7.56 7.65 -2.55
CA GLU A 60 -8.69 6.91 -3.13
C GLU A 60 -8.32 5.49 -3.57
N SER A 61 -7.03 5.13 -3.52
CA SER A 61 -6.59 3.82 -3.96
C SER A 61 -7.19 2.70 -3.10
N ARG A 62 -7.57 1.60 -3.76
CA ARG A 62 -8.11 0.42 -3.08
C ARG A 62 -7.15 -0.12 -2.01
N PHE A 63 -5.85 -0.09 -2.29
CA PHE A 63 -4.81 -0.50 -1.35
C PHE A 63 -4.87 0.32 -0.05
N VAL A 64 -4.81 1.66 -0.15
CA VAL A 64 -4.88 2.57 1.01
C VAL A 64 -6.18 2.36 1.80
N ASN A 65 -7.30 2.19 1.11
CA ASN A 65 -8.58 1.92 1.76
C ASN A 65 -8.60 0.60 2.55
N ILE A 66 -7.96 -0.46 2.05
CA ILE A 66 -7.83 -1.71 2.80
C ILE A 66 -6.94 -1.51 4.03
N ILE A 67 -5.84 -0.78 3.91
CA ILE A 67 -4.96 -0.50 5.06
C ILE A 67 -5.69 0.31 6.13
N LYS A 68 -6.42 1.37 5.76
CA LYS A 68 -7.26 2.14 6.69
C LYS A 68 -8.25 1.23 7.44
N ARG A 69 -8.86 0.26 6.73
CA ARG A 69 -9.76 -0.71 7.37
C ARG A 69 -9.03 -1.62 8.35
N LEU A 70 -7.84 -2.12 8.02
CA LEU A 70 -7.04 -2.93 8.94
C LEU A 70 -6.68 -2.13 10.19
N GLN A 71 -6.33 -0.84 10.05
CA GLN A 71 -6.05 0.04 11.18
C GLN A 71 -7.28 0.23 12.08
N VAL A 72 -8.48 0.40 11.53
CA VAL A 72 -9.72 0.43 12.33
C VAL A 72 -9.93 -0.89 13.07
N MET A 73 -9.70 -2.03 12.42
CA MET A 73 -9.84 -3.34 13.06
C MET A 73 -8.83 -3.54 14.21
N VAL A 74 -7.60 -3.06 14.07
CA VAL A 74 -6.60 -3.08 15.16
C VAL A 74 -7.02 -2.15 16.30
N ASN A 75 -7.43 -0.91 16.00
CA ASN A 75 -7.86 0.07 17.00
C ASN A 75 -9.10 -0.37 17.79
N ASN A 76 -9.95 -1.20 17.18
CA ASN A 76 -11.13 -1.78 17.81
C ASN A 76 -10.84 -3.12 18.52
N ASP A 77 -9.59 -3.56 18.58
CA ASP A 77 -9.17 -4.88 19.09
C ASP A 77 -9.85 -6.07 18.37
N GLU A 78 -10.31 -5.89 17.13
CA GLU A 78 -10.91 -6.95 16.31
C GLU A 78 -9.85 -7.93 15.77
N ILE A 79 -8.64 -7.43 15.53
CA ILE A 79 -7.46 -8.21 15.12
C ILE A 79 -6.21 -7.68 15.84
N SER A 80 -5.22 -8.55 16.03
CA SER A 80 -3.93 -8.15 16.61
C SER A 80 -3.03 -7.43 15.59
N GLU A 81 -2.04 -6.66 16.09
CA GLU A 81 -0.95 -6.07 15.30
C GLU A 81 -0.28 -7.10 14.37
N ASN A 82 0.01 -8.30 14.88
CA ASN A 82 0.65 -9.36 14.11
C ASN A 82 -0.25 -9.89 12.98
N GLU A 83 -1.54 -10.03 13.24
CA GLU A 83 -2.50 -10.44 12.21
C GLU A 83 -2.66 -9.36 11.13
N ALA A 84 -2.72 -8.09 11.53
CA ALA A 84 -2.76 -6.97 10.60
C ALA A 84 -1.49 -6.91 9.74
N MET A 85 -0.31 -7.11 10.35
CA MET A 85 0.97 -7.15 9.65
C MET A 85 1.05 -8.31 8.64
N PHE A 86 0.56 -9.50 9.01
CA PHE A 86 0.45 -10.63 8.09
C PHE A 86 -0.47 -10.32 6.89
N ARG A 87 -1.64 -9.72 7.14
CA ARG A 87 -2.57 -9.31 6.07
C ARG A 87 -1.96 -8.25 5.16
N TYR A 88 -1.21 -7.31 5.75
CA TYR A 88 -0.46 -6.30 5.04
C TYR A 88 0.59 -6.89 4.09
N PHE A 89 1.42 -7.82 4.55
CA PHE A 89 2.42 -8.46 3.68
C PHE A 89 1.78 -9.18 2.48
N ASN A 90 0.67 -9.88 2.69
CA ASN A 90 -0.07 -10.50 1.58
C ASN A 90 -0.59 -9.46 0.56
N LEU A 91 -0.99 -8.27 1.02
CA LEU A 91 -1.45 -7.19 0.14
C LEU A 91 -0.30 -6.58 -0.65
N ILE A 92 0.86 -6.34 -0.01
CA ILE A 92 1.99 -5.71 -0.69
C ILE A 92 2.61 -6.65 -1.74
N ASP A 93 2.74 -7.94 -1.43
CA ASP A 93 3.19 -8.96 -2.38
C ASP A 93 2.27 -9.02 -3.61
N TYR A 94 0.95 -8.93 -3.38
CA TYR A 94 -0.04 -8.89 -4.45
C TYR A 94 0.13 -7.64 -5.33
N GLU A 95 0.23 -6.45 -4.73
CA GLU A 95 0.44 -5.21 -5.49
C GLU A 95 1.73 -5.26 -6.29
N GLU A 96 2.86 -5.68 -5.70
CA GLU A 96 4.13 -5.84 -6.42
C GLU A 96 4.04 -6.82 -7.59
N SER A 97 3.34 -7.95 -7.40
CA SER A 97 3.18 -8.96 -8.45
C SER A 97 2.44 -8.40 -9.68
N LYS A 98 1.47 -7.50 -9.46
CA LYS A 98 0.71 -6.83 -10.53
C LYS A 98 1.62 -5.95 -11.40
N PHE A 99 2.60 -5.27 -10.79
CA PHE A 99 3.58 -4.46 -11.52
C PHE A 99 4.61 -5.32 -12.27
N LYS A 100 5.05 -6.44 -11.69
CA LYS A 100 5.95 -7.39 -12.37
C LYS A 100 5.30 -8.02 -13.62
N LEU A 101 3.97 -8.24 -13.57
CA LEU A 101 3.20 -8.75 -14.71
C LEU A 101 2.97 -7.68 -15.79
N SER A 102 2.69 -6.42 -15.41
CA SER A 102 2.43 -5.36 -16.39
C SER A 102 3.66 -4.96 -17.21
N GLY A 103 4.88 -5.13 -16.68
CA GLY A 103 6.12 -4.88 -17.40
C GLY A 103 6.46 -5.92 -18.49
N ASN A 104 5.82 -7.09 -18.48
CA ASN A 104 6.21 -8.25 -19.30
C ASN A 104 5.08 -8.86 -20.16
N MET A 105 3.88 -8.26 -20.25
CA MET A 105 2.74 -8.89 -20.93
C MET A 105 2.11 -8.07 -22.07
N HIS A 106 1.97 -8.74 -23.22
CA HIS A 106 1.09 -8.34 -24.33
C HIS A 106 -0.39 -8.34 -23.86
N PRO A 107 -1.26 -7.42 -24.34
CA PRO A 107 -2.58 -7.16 -23.75
C PRO A 107 -3.62 -8.29 -23.82
N SER A 108 -3.33 -9.40 -24.49
CA SER A 108 -4.31 -10.47 -24.77
C SER A 108 -4.57 -11.44 -23.61
N ASN A 109 -3.81 -11.36 -22.50
CA ASN A 109 -3.89 -12.31 -21.39
C ASN A 109 -4.64 -11.80 -20.15
N PHE A 110 -5.33 -10.66 -20.25
CA PHE A 110 -6.07 -10.06 -19.11
C PHE A 110 -7.24 -10.90 -18.58
N TYR A 111 -7.66 -11.94 -19.31
CA TYR A 111 -8.75 -12.82 -18.90
C TYR A 111 -8.24 -14.22 -18.53
N LYS A 112 -7.45 -14.33 -17.46
CA LYS A 112 -7.40 -15.59 -16.73
C LYS A 112 -7.07 -15.38 -15.26
N ASN A 113 -8.12 -15.58 -14.46
CA ASN A 113 -8.03 -16.19 -13.14
C ASN A 113 -7.61 -15.27 -11.98
N SER A 114 -8.58 -14.55 -11.40
CA SER A 114 -8.48 -14.09 -10.01
C SER A 114 -9.65 -14.66 -9.22
N ASN A 115 -9.63 -15.97 -8.97
CA ASN A 115 -10.42 -16.55 -7.89
C ASN A 115 -9.88 -15.97 -6.57
N ASN A 116 -10.59 -14.95 -6.08
CA ASN A 116 -10.38 -14.18 -4.84
C ASN A 116 -10.51 -15.05 -3.58
N PHE A 117 -9.63 -16.03 -3.41
CA PHE A 117 -9.56 -16.81 -2.16
C PHE A 117 -8.91 -16.00 -1.02
N TYR A 118 -7.97 -15.11 -1.33
CA TYR A 118 -7.22 -14.36 -0.29
C TYR A 118 -7.93 -13.10 0.21
N ILE A 119 -8.85 -12.52 -0.59
CA ILE A 119 -9.59 -11.30 -0.23
C ILE A 119 -10.90 -11.64 0.52
N ARG A 120 -11.44 -12.85 0.35
CA ARG A 120 -12.65 -13.31 1.05
C ARG A 120 -12.27 -14.10 2.28
N GLY A 121 -11.86 -13.38 3.33
CA GLY A 121 -11.85 -13.85 4.72
C GLY A 121 -11.42 -15.30 4.90
N ILE A 122 -10.11 -15.55 4.90
CA ILE A 122 -9.61 -16.75 5.57
C ILE A 122 -10.00 -16.58 7.05
N PRO A 123 -10.82 -17.46 7.64
CA PRO A 123 -11.09 -17.39 9.07
C PRO A 123 -9.76 -17.65 9.80
N SER A 124 -9.51 -16.92 10.89
CA SER A 124 -8.22 -16.87 11.62
C SER A 124 -7.71 -18.22 12.14
N CYS A 125 -8.48 -19.30 11.91
CA CYS A 125 -8.25 -20.65 12.36
C CYS A 125 -7.01 -21.34 11.78
N TYR A 126 -6.46 -20.86 10.66
CA TYR A 126 -5.29 -21.50 10.04
C TYR A 126 -4.01 -21.45 10.90
N PHE A 127 -4.00 -20.63 11.97
CA PHE A 127 -2.86 -20.51 12.89
C PHE A 127 -3.21 -20.70 14.36
N SER A 128 -4.42 -21.17 14.69
CA SER A 128 -4.72 -21.61 16.06
C SER A 128 -4.00 -22.94 16.32
N ARG A 129 -3.05 -22.95 17.26
CA ARG A 129 -2.44 -24.18 17.80
C ARG A 129 -3.43 -25.06 18.56
N ASN A 130 -4.65 -24.59 18.77
CA ASN A 130 -5.74 -25.36 19.35
C ASN A 130 -6.72 -25.71 18.23
N GLU A 131 -6.77 -27.00 17.92
CA GLU A 131 -7.78 -27.64 17.08
C GLU A 131 -9.19 -27.28 17.60
N PHE A 132 -10.17 -27.31 16.70
CA PHE A 132 -11.61 -27.05 16.86
C PHE A 132 -12.08 -25.64 16.48
N CYS A 133 -12.55 -25.54 15.23
CA CYS A 133 -13.55 -24.57 14.80
C CYS A 133 -14.93 -25.19 15.01
N TYR A 134 -15.79 -24.56 15.81
CA TYR A 134 -17.22 -24.88 15.85
C TYR A 134 -17.99 -23.96 14.89
#